data_AF-A0A7Y7A9C3-F1
#
_entry.id   AF-A0A7Y7A9C3-F1
#
_cell.length_a   1.000
_cell.length_b   1.000
_cell.length_c   1.000
_cell.angle_alpha   90.00
_cell.angle_beta   90.00
_cell.angle_gamma   90.00
#
_symmetry.space_group_name_H-M   'P 1'
#
loop_
_entity.id
_entity.type
_entity.pdbx_description
1 polymer ?
#
loop_
_entity_poly.entity_id
_entity_poly.type
_entity_poly.pdbx_seq_one_letter_code
_entity_poly.pdbx_strand_id
1 'polypeptide(L)'
;MKKIYKYAFWACLGLAPTNQLFAQTNTAVGNSAGGGGSDNSFFGYSTGQVNSSGTQNTFLGSSTGISNTTGNKNVFVGWYSGNSTTTGFNNLFVGSKTGKENTTGYRNTFIGPGAGLLNVSGYHNTALGYLAGRNNQVGNNNVYLGPFAGYSNLGSSNVFIGNQAGYYETGSNKLYIDNSSTSTPLIQGDFSADQLTVNGDLSVTDGLQASSISLNGAGGINFGLNSESILSCNETRWHFELQRTCGIGPLPPPFKAMTLRYAGDGIDLGVGTQAPQYKLDVNGRVRATQYLTFSDKRLKQDIQSIENASELLSKLEGVTYSYRQDLKEEGRNLAPGKQIGFIAQDVQKVLPEIVAQDKEGYLSVSYQSLIPLLVESQNELKSENDELKAMLKETQEVNKQLQLEMESIKALLSNMSETMPTTTVQLEGEAKEMLLQNAPNPFTESTKIEYDLPADCSGSQLLITDANGVVIKTIEVLETGRGRIVLEANSLAPGNYRYTLVCQGQTLASKTMVIVR
;
A
#
# COMPACT_ATOMS: atom_id res chain seq x y z
N MET A 1 -69.56 -78.91 95.77
CA MET A 1 -69.71 -79.74 94.53
C MET A 1 -70.08 -78.81 93.38
N LYS A 2 -69.64 -79.09 92.13
CA LYS A 2 -70.11 -78.53 90.83
C LYS A 2 -70.12 -76.97 90.70
N LYS A 3 -69.41 -76.28 89.77
CA LYS A 3 -69.41 -76.32 88.28
C LYS A 3 -70.85 -76.18 87.72
N ILE A 4 -71.20 -75.33 86.73
CA ILE A 4 -70.45 -74.51 85.73
C ILE A 4 -71.47 -73.46 85.14
N TYR A 5 -71.25 -72.44 84.30
CA TYR A 5 -70.19 -71.95 83.38
C TYR A 5 -70.52 -70.49 82.91
N LYS A 6 -69.54 -69.76 82.31
CA LYS A 6 -69.68 -68.77 81.18
C LYS A 6 -70.48 -67.46 81.37
N TYR A 7 -70.17 -66.32 80.73
CA TYR A 7 -68.96 -65.72 80.08
C TYR A 7 -68.94 -64.23 80.55
N ALA A 8 -67.93 -63.37 80.46
CA ALA A 8 -66.73 -63.14 79.62
C ALA A 8 -65.76 -62.23 80.42
N PHE A 9 -64.51 -61.91 80.07
CA PHE A 9 -63.41 -62.52 79.29
C PHE A 9 -62.13 -61.73 79.67
N TRP A 10 -60.92 -62.23 79.45
CA TRP A 10 -59.68 -61.58 79.94
C TRP A 10 -59.19 -60.38 79.10
N ALA A 11 -58.68 -59.36 79.80
CA ALA A 11 -57.60 -58.45 79.37
C ALA A 11 -56.91 -57.89 80.63
N CYS A 12 -56.00 -58.65 81.25
CA CYS A 12 -54.54 -58.61 81.01
C CYS A 12 -53.86 -57.29 81.46
N LEU A 13 -53.09 -57.37 82.55
CA LEU A 13 -51.93 -56.49 82.74
C LEU A 13 -50.92 -56.77 81.63
N GLY A 14 -50.38 -55.71 81.03
CA GLY A 14 -49.31 -55.79 80.03
C GLY A 14 -48.55 -54.48 79.97
N LEU A 15 -47.42 -54.40 80.70
CA LEU A 15 -46.55 -53.23 80.66
C LEU A 15 -45.77 -53.21 79.34
N ALA A 16 -46.12 -52.27 78.47
CA ALA A 16 -45.21 -51.72 77.47
C ALA A 16 -44.89 -50.25 77.89
N PRO A 17 -43.62 -49.88 78.10
CA PRO A 17 -43.25 -48.51 78.47
C PRO A 17 -43.24 -47.58 77.24
N THR A 18 -42.76 -46.35 77.46
CA THR A 18 -42.45 -45.33 76.43
C THR A 18 -43.63 -44.77 75.62
N ASN A 19 -44.61 -44.18 76.30
CA ASN A 19 -45.05 -42.84 75.90
C ASN A 19 -44.20 -41.81 76.65
N GLN A 20 -42.97 -41.54 76.17
CA GLN A 20 -42.36 -40.26 76.50
C GLN A 20 -43.14 -39.19 75.76
N LEU A 21 -43.76 -38.27 76.52
CA LEU A 21 -44.48 -37.13 75.97
C LEU A 21 -43.46 -36.08 75.47
N PHE A 22 -42.75 -36.41 74.39
CA PHE A 22 -42.04 -35.41 73.61
C PHE A 22 -43.07 -34.37 73.17
N ALA A 23 -42.92 -33.14 73.65
CA ALA A 23 -43.74 -32.02 73.23
C ALA A 23 -43.41 -31.69 71.77
N GLN A 24 -44.07 -32.37 70.84
CA GLN A 24 -43.98 -32.06 69.42
C GLN A 24 -44.54 -30.66 69.21
N THR A 25 -43.65 -29.69 68.98
CA THR A 25 -43.94 -28.28 68.68
C THR A 25 -44.53 -28.07 67.28
N ASN A 26 -45.27 -29.08 66.79
CA ASN A 26 -45.90 -29.09 65.48
C ASN A 26 -47.29 -28.42 65.55
N THR A 27 -47.56 -27.50 64.63
CA THR A 27 -48.91 -27.00 64.37
C THR A 27 -49.46 -27.72 63.15
N ALA A 28 -50.62 -28.38 63.25
CA ALA A 28 -51.24 -29.12 62.15
C ALA A 28 -52.75 -28.79 62.05
N VAL A 29 -53.19 -28.32 60.87
CA VAL A 29 -54.58 -27.89 60.63
C VAL A 29 -55.08 -28.43 59.29
N GLY A 30 -55.92 -29.46 59.32
CA GLY A 30 -56.54 -30.06 58.13
C GLY A 30 -56.80 -31.55 58.32
N ASN A 31 -57.69 -32.13 57.50
CA ASN A 31 -57.84 -33.59 57.50
C ASN A 31 -56.54 -34.24 57.00
N SER A 32 -56.06 -35.25 57.74
CA SER A 32 -54.81 -35.96 57.47
C SER A 32 -53.54 -35.08 57.44
N ALA A 33 -53.60 -33.87 58.01
CA ALA A 33 -52.44 -33.01 58.19
C ALA A 33 -51.63 -33.44 59.41
N GLY A 34 -50.29 -33.43 59.28
CA GLY A 34 -49.36 -33.68 60.38
C GLY A 34 -48.64 -35.03 60.34
N GLY A 35 -47.60 -35.11 61.17
CA GLY A 35 -46.72 -36.26 61.38
C GLY A 35 -45.80 -36.00 62.59
N GLY A 36 -44.81 -36.87 62.79
CA GLY A 36 -43.79 -36.76 63.83
C GLY A 36 -42.78 -35.64 63.60
N GLY A 37 -41.65 -35.68 64.33
CA GLY A 37 -40.68 -34.58 64.39
C GLY A 37 -41.15 -33.40 65.24
N SER A 38 -40.47 -32.25 65.12
CA SER A 38 -40.70 -31.03 65.90
C SER A 38 -40.67 -29.76 65.04
N ASP A 39 -41.25 -28.68 65.57
CA ASP A 39 -41.17 -27.31 65.05
C ASP A 39 -41.77 -27.13 63.63
N ASN A 40 -42.66 -28.03 63.22
CA ASN A 40 -43.30 -27.99 61.91
C ASN A 40 -44.61 -27.20 61.92
N SER A 41 -44.99 -26.64 60.77
CA SER A 41 -46.25 -25.91 60.54
C SER A 41 -46.95 -26.45 59.29
N PHE A 42 -48.03 -27.19 59.46
CA PHE A 42 -48.73 -27.93 58.40
C PHE A 42 -50.20 -27.48 58.28
N PHE A 43 -50.58 -26.95 57.12
CA PHE A 43 -51.89 -26.35 56.88
C PHE A 43 -52.52 -26.85 55.58
N GLY A 44 -53.57 -27.66 55.73
CA GLY A 44 -54.44 -28.17 54.67
C GLY A 44 -54.36 -29.69 54.47
N TYR A 45 -55.16 -30.21 53.53
CA TYR A 45 -55.42 -31.65 53.37
C TYR A 45 -54.16 -32.47 53.07
N SER A 46 -53.95 -33.56 53.82
CA SER A 46 -52.81 -34.47 53.68
C SER A 46 -51.43 -33.78 53.63
N THR A 47 -51.24 -32.71 54.40
CA THR A 47 -49.96 -31.99 54.47
C THR A 47 -49.00 -32.65 55.46
N GLY A 48 -47.80 -33.02 55.01
CA GLY A 48 -46.77 -33.69 55.84
C GLY A 48 -47.14 -35.08 56.38
N GLN A 49 -48.13 -35.76 55.77
CA GLN A 49 -48.83 -36.91 56.35
C GLN A 49 -47.94 -38.10 56.79
N VAL A 50 -46.80 -38.35 56.13
CA VAL A 50 -45.87 -39.44 56.52
C VAL A 50 -44.57 -38.94 57.16
N ASN A 51 -44.55 -37.71 57.67
CA ASN A 51 -43.40 -37.20 58.43
C ASN A 51 -43.18 -38.03 59.68
N SER A 52 -41.98 -38.58 59.85
CA SER A 52 -41.62 -39.43 60.99
C SER A 52 -40.65 -38.71 61.93
N SER A 53 -39.66 -38.00 61.38
CA SER A 53 -38.66 -37.25 62.17
C SER A 53 -38.22 -35.92 61.56
N GLY A 54 -38.77 -35.48 60.42
CA GLY A 54 -38.42 -34.20 59.81
C GLY A 54 -38.81 -33.01 60.68
N THR A 55 -37.97 -31.97 60.73
CA THR A 55 -38.15 -30.81 61.63
C THR A 55 -38.13 -29.47 60.91
N GLN A 56 -38.72 -28.45 61.54
CA GLN A 56 -38.66 -27.05 61.08
C GLN A 56 -39.25 -26.83 59.66
N ASN A 57 -40.22 -27.65 59.24
CA ASN A 57 -40.86 -27.54 57.93
C ASN A 57 -42.16 -26.73 57.97
N THR A 58 -42.43 -25.92 56.96
CA THR A 58 -43.68 -25.15 56.80
C THR A 58 -44.38 -25.55 55.51
N PHE A 59 -45.45 -26.34 55.59
CA PHE A 59 -46.25 -26.78 54.45
C PHE A 59 -47.65 -26.16 54.47
N LEU A 60 -48.04 -25.49 53.38
CA LEU A 60 -49.35 -24.84 53.22
C LEU A 60 -49.98 -25.19 51.87
N GLY A 61 -51.09 -25.93 51.86
CA GLY A 61 -51.80 -26.33 50.65
C GLY A 61 -52.53 -27.66 50.79
N SER A 62 -52.74 -28.37 49.68
CA SER A 62 -53.32 -29.72 49.68
C SER A 62 -52.36 -30.68 48.97
N SER A 63 -52.13 -31.84 49.59
CA SER A 63 -51.08 -32.82 49.26
C SER A 63 -49.65 -32.24 49.24
N THR A 64 -49.43 -31.14 49.96
CA THR A 64 -48.15 -30.42 50.04
C THR A 64 -47.20 -31.14 50.99
N GLY A 65 -45.99 -31.49 50.51
CA GLY A 65 -44.99 -32.23 51.31
C GLY A 65 -45.46 -33.59 51.84
N ILE A 66 -46.49 -34.21 51.25
CA ILE A 66 -47.14 -35.41 51.79
C ILE A 66 -46.15 -36.56 52.07
N SER A 67 -45.14 -36.74 51.20
CA SER A 67 -44.16 -37.83 51.25
C SER A 67 -42.96 -37.57 52.16
N ASN A 68 -42.87 -36.41 52.80
CA ASN A 68 -41.70 -36.02 53.60
C ASN A 68 -41.62 -36.95 54.80
N THR A 69 -40.53 -37.71 54.94
CA THR A 69 -40.33 -38.65 56.05
C THR A 69 -39.35 -38.06 57.08
N THR A 70 -38.17 -37.65 56.61
CA THR A 70 -37.10 -37.11 57.46
C THR A 70 -36.56 -35.76 56.99
N GLY A 71 -37.02 -35.24 55.83
CA GLY A 71 -36.63 -33.93 55.30
C GLY A 71 -36.94 -32.79 56.28
N ASN A 72 -36.04 -31.81 56.35
CA ASN A 72 -36.08 -30.73 57.35
C ASN A 72 -35.87 -29.34 56.75
N LYS A 73 -36.33 -28.30 57.44
CA LYS A 73 -36.19 -26.88 57.04
C LYS A 73 -36.78 -26.55 55.66
N ASN A 74 -37.78 -27.30 55.21
CA ASN A 74 -38.44 -27.10 53.92
C ASN A 74 -39.65 -26.15 54.07
N VAL A 75 -39.83 -25.22 53.12
CA VAL A 75 -40.98 -24.31 53.06
C VAL A 75 -41.72 -24.55 51.76
N PHE A 76 -42.85 -25.26 51.81
CA PHE A 76 -43.65 -25.64 50.65
C PHE A 76 -45.02 -24.96 50.71
N VAL A 77 -45.34 -24.13 49.72
CA VAL A 77 -46.61 -23.40 49.63
C VAL A 77 -47.26 -23.68 48.29
N GLY A 78 -48.44 -24.29 48.28
CA GLY A 78 -49.22 -24.57 47.08
C GLY A 78 -49.61 -26.05 46.92
N TRP A 79 -50.67 -26.27 46.14
CA TRP A 79 -51.21 -27.61 45.81
C TRP A 79 -50.14 -28.49 45.17
N TYR A 80 -49.89 -29.67 45.76
CA TYR A 80 -48.82 -30.61 45.35
C TYR A 80 -47.40 -29.99 45.29
N SER A 81 -47.13 -28.90 46.02
CA SER A 81 -45.76 -28.40 46.19
C SER A 81 -44.94 -29.38 47.03
N GLY A 82 -43.72 -29.73 46.59
CA GLY A 82 -42.83 -30.71 47.25
C GLY A 82 -43.45 -32.09 47.50
N ASN A 83 -44.42 -32.50 46.69
CA ASN A 83 -45.27 -33.67 46.94
C ASN A 83 -44.50 -34.99 47.15
N SER A 84 -43.47 -35.24 46.33
CA SER A 84 -42.67 -36.47 46.34
C SER A 84 -41.43 -36.39 47.25
N THR A 85 -41.21 -35.28 47.98
CA THR A 85 -39.99 -35.07 48.76
C THR A 85 -39.98 -35.95 49.98
N THR A 86 -38.91 -36.73 50.20
CA THR A 86 -38.79 -37.70 51.29
C THR A 86 -37.73 -37.27 52.30
N THR A 87 -36.51 -37.03 51.82
CA THR A 87 -35.34 -36.67 52.64
C THR A 87 -34.66 -35.37 52.21
N GLY A 88 -35.15 -34.71 51.16
CA GLY A 88 -34.68 -33.38 50.75
C GLY A 88 -34.85 -32.33 51.85
N PHE A 89 -33.97 -31.34 51.92
CA PHE A 89 -33.89 -30.40 53.04
C PHE A 89 -33.48 -28.98 52.62
N ASN A 90 -33.83 -27.97 53.42
CA ASN A 90 -33.65 -26.53 53.11
C ASN A 90 -34.26 -26.08 51.76
N ASN A 91 -35.31 -26.75 51.25
CA ASN A 91 -35.95 -26.37 49.97
C ASN A 91 -37.08 -25.35 50.19
N LEU A 92 -37.18 -24.33 49.33
CA LEU A 92 -38.27 -23.34 49.30
C LEU A 92 -39.06 -23.50 47.99
N PHE A 93 -40.28 -24.05 48.06
CA PHE A 93 -41.13 -24.33 46.88
C PHE A 93 -42.47 -23.58 46.98
N VAL A 94 -42.62 -22.47 46.25
CA VAL A 94 -43.82 -21.61 46.28
C VAL A 94 -44.55 -21.65 44.93
N GLY A 95 -45.67 -22.36 44.87
CA GLY A 95 -46.56 -22.46 43.71
C GLY A 95 -47.26 -23.80 43.58
N SER A 96 -48.19 -23.89 42.65
CA SER A 96 -48.87 -25.16 42.30
C SER A 96 -47.90 -26.11 41.61
N LYS A 97 -47.77 -27.35 42.09
CA LYS A 97 -46.84 -28.39 41.58
C LYS A 97 -45.35 -27.99 41.55
N THR A 98 -44.96 -26.98 42.32
CA THR A 98 -43.57 -26.51 42.40
C THR A 98 -42.70 -27.56 43.10
N GLY A 99 -41.57 -27.93 42.48
CA GLY A 99 -40.71 -29.01 42.97
C GLY A 99 -41.40 -30.38 43.15
N LYS A 100 -42.51 -30.65 42.44
CA LYS A 100 -43.42 -31.79 42.74
C LYS A 100 -42.67 -33.12 42.87
N GLU A 101 -41.83 -33.48 41.90
CA GLU A 101 -41.14 -34.78 41.85
C GLU A 101 -39.80 -34.80 42.58
N ASN A 102 -39.44 -33.75 43.31
CA ASN A 102 -38.24 -33.73 44.13
C ASN A 102 -38.34 -34.77 45.24
N THR A 103 -37.35 -35.66 45.37
CA THR A 103 -37.29 -36.72 46.38
C THR A 103 -36.20 -36.45 47.42
N THR A 104 -34.95 -36.27 46.94
CA THR A 104 -33.74 -36.17 47.78
C THR A 104 -32.96 -34.87 47.57
N GLY A 105 -33.28 -34.07 46.55
CA GLY A 105 -32.60 -32.80 46.29
C GLY A 105 -32.80 -31.78 47.42
N TYR A 106 -31.84 -30.88 47.59
CA TYR A 106 -31.76 -30.00 48.76
C TYR A 106 -31.28 -28.58 48.40
N ARG A 107 -31.58 -27.60 49.26
CA ARG A 107 -31.24 -26.17 49.08
C ARG A 107 -31.72 -25.57 47.75
N ASN A 108 -32.83 -26.04 47.20
CA ASN A 108 -33.42 -25.48 45.99
C ASN A 108 -34.45 -24.38 46.33
N THR A 109 -34.49 -23.30 45.54
CA THR A 109 -35.47 -22.21 45.66
C THR A 109 -36.29 -22.13 44.39
N PHE A 110 -37.50 -22.68 44.40
CA PHE A 110 -38.43 -22.68 43.26
C PHE A 110 -39.67 -21.83 43.58
N ILE A 111 -39.96 -20.83 42.75
CA ILE A 111 -41.07 -19.89 42.93
C ILE A 111 -41.78 -19.70 41.59
N GLY A 112 -43.08 -19.98 41.56
CA GLY A 112 -43.92 -19.98 40.35
C GLY A 112 -44.51 -21.37 40.07
N PRO A 113 -45.71 -21.46 39.45
CA PRO A 113 -46.38 -22.74 39.23
C PRO A 113 -45.54 -23.67 38.35
N GLY A 114 -45.28 -24.88 38.85
CA GLY A 114 -44.46 -25.90 38.22
C GLY A 114 -43.00 -25.52 37.96
N ALA A 115 -42.47 -24.51 38.66
CA ALA A 115 -41.02 -24.29 38.70
C ALA A 115 -40.33 -25.53 39.30
N GLY A 116 -39.27 -26.01 38.64
CA GLY A 116 -38.53 -27.23 39.02
C GLY A 116 -39.37 -28.50 39.15
N LEU A 117 -40.51 -28.61 38.45
CA LEU A 117 -41.52 -29.66 38.67
C LEU A 117 -40.95 -31.09 38.66
N LEU A 118 -40.01 -31.40 37.76
CA LEU A 118 -39.41 -32.73 37.60
C LEU A 118 -38.04 -32.90 38.31
N ASN A 119 -37.64 -31.98 39.20
CA ASN A 119 -36.32 -31.99 39.84
C ASN A 119 -36.18 -33.06 40.94
N VAL A 120 -35.90 -34.30 40.54
CA VAL A 120 -35.79 -35.48 41.42
C VAL A 120 -34.72 -35.30 42.51
N SER A 121 -33.45 -35.16 42.13
CA SER A 121 -32.30 -35.13 43.06
C SER A 121 -31.42 -33.90 42.95
N GLY A 122 -31.67 -33.02 41.96
CA GLY A 122 -30.92 -31.79 41.77
C GLY A 122 -30.94 -30.88 43.00
N TYR A 123 -29.80 -30.25 43.31
CA TYR A 123 -29.58 -29.42 44.50
C TYR A 123 -29.00 -28.04 44.16
N HIS A 124 -29.12 -27.09 45.10
CA HIS A 124 -28.65 -25.70 44.96
C HIS A 124 -29.22 -24.93 43.75
N ASN A 125 -30.34 -25.36 43.16
CA ASN A 125 -30.95 -24.68 42.01
C ASN A 125 -31.90 -23.55 42.43
N THR A 126 -31.94 -22.46 41.67
CA THR A 126 -32.93 -21.37 41.80
C THR A 126 -33.79 -21.29 40.55
N ALA A 127 -35.12 -21.31 40.68
CA ALA A 127 -36.05 -21.20 39.57
C ALA A 127 -37.19 -20.23 39.90
N LEU A 128 -37.24 -19.07 39.24
CA LEU A 128 -38.26 -18.04 39.43
C LEU A 128 -39.05 -17.84 38.14
N GLY A 129 -40.27 -18.36 38.07
CA GLY A 129 -41.16 -18.20 36.91
C GLY A 129 -42.09 -19.39 36.69
N TYR A 130 -43.12 -19.19 35.87
CA TYR A 130 -43.98 -20.29 35.41
C TYR A 130 -43.16 -21.31 34.61
N LEU A 131 -43.14 -22.57 35.06
CA LEU A 131 -42.38 -23.68 34.45
C LEU A 131 -40.87 -23.40 34.27
N ALA A 132 -40.28 -22.51 35.06
CA ALA A 132 -38.83 -22.29 35.09
C ALA A 132 -38.09 -23.56 35.55
N GLY A 133 -37.05 -23.98 34.83
CA GLY A 133 -36.27 -25.19 35.12
C GLY A 133 -37.09 -26.49 35.14
N ARG A 134 -38.26 -26.55 34.47
CA ARG A 134 -39.25 -27.64 34.62
C ARG A 134 -38.65 -29.03 34.52
N ASN A 135 -37.80 -29.27 33.53
CA ASN A 135 -37.28 -30.60 33.19
C ASN A 135 -35.95 -30.94 33.89
N ASN A 136 -35.34 -30.05 34.66
CA ASN A 136 -34.07 -30.33 35.32
C ASN A 136 -34.27 -31.45 36.36
N GLN A 137 -33.86 -32.69 36.05
CA GLN A 137 -34.08 -33.86 36.92
C GLN A 137 -32.99 -34.04 37.98
N VAL A 138 -31.73 -33.80 37.60
CA VAL A 138 -30.53 -34.16 38.39
C VAL A 138 -29.44 -33.07 38.37
N GLY A 139 -29.63 -32.01 37.60
CA GLY A 139 -28.71 -30.90 37.45
C GLY A 139 -28.71 -29.98 38.66
N ASN A 140 -27.57 -29.34 38.90
CA ASN A 140 -27.25 -28.68 40.16
C ASN A 140 -26.72 -27.27 39.92
N ASN A 141 -26.85 -26.39 40.92
CA ASN A 141 -26.34 -25.01 40.89
C ASN A 141 -26.88 -24.16 39.72
N ASN A 142 -28.02 -24.52 39.13
CA ASN A 142 -28.62 -23.77 38.02
C ASN A 142 -29.44 -22.57 38.52
N VAL A 143 -29.47 -21.50 37.73
CA VAL A 143 -30.27 -20.29 37.95
C VAL A 143 -31.19 -20.07 36.74
N TYR A 144 -32.50 -20.11 36.96
CA TYR A 144 -33.53 -19.89 35.94
C TYR A 144 -34.44 -18.72 36.37
N LEU A 145 -34.34 -17.56 35.71
CA LEU A 145 -35.06 -16.34 36.09
C LEU A 145 -35.96 -15.87 34.94
N GLY A 146 -37.18 -16.42 34.86
CA GLY A 146 -38.21 -16.02 33.90
C GLY A 146 -39.17 -17.16 33.56
N PRO A 147 -40.37 -16.85 32.98
CA PRO A 147 -41.27 -17.87 32.50
C PRO A 147 -40.59 -18.75 31.44
N PHE A 148 -40.66 -20.07 31.63
CA PHE A 148 -40.02 -21.09 30.79
C PHE A 148 -38.48 -20.98 30.65
N ALA A 149 -37.79 -20.18 31.48
CA ALA A 149 -36.32 -20.16 31.49
C ALA A 149 -35.78 -21.57 31.82
N GLY A 150 -34.88 -22.10 31.00
CA GLY A 150 -34.33 -23.45 31.14
C GLY A 150 -35.35 -24.59 31.10
N TYR A 151 -36.47 -24.41 30.39
CA TYR A 151 -37.58 -25.37 30.39
C TYR A 151 -37.15 -26.83 30.17
N SER A 152 -36.27 -27.06 29.18
CA SER A 152 -35.77 -28.39 28.79
C SER A 152 -34.43 -28.78 29.42
N ASN A 153 -33.88 -27.97 30.35
CA ASN A 153 -32.51 -28.12 30.82
C ASN A 153 -32.30 -29.39 31.66
N LEU A 154 -31.13 -30.02 31.49
CA LEU A 154 -30.74 -31.28 32.16
C LEU A 154 -29.36 -31.20 32.83
N GLY A 155 -28.48 -30.31 32.38
CA GLY A 155 -27.14 -30.10 32.93
C GLY A 155 -27.09 -29.22 34.18
N SER A 156 -25.89 -28.79 34.55
CA SER A 156 -25.58 -28.08 35.80
C SER A 156 -24.86 -26.76 35.56
N SER A 157 -24.82 -25.90 36.59
CA SER A 157 -24.09 -24.62 36.59
C SER A 157 -24.49 -23.65 35.45
N ASN A 158 -25.75 -23.70 35.03
CA ASN A 158 -26.31 -22.83 34.01
C ASN A 158 -26.94 -21.56 34.62
N VAL A 159 -26.92 -20.45 33.89
CA VAL A 159 -27.55 -19.18 34.26
C VAL A 159 -28.40 -18.69 33.09
N PHE A 160 -29.72 -18.82 33.20
CA PHE A 160 -30.68 -18.44 32.16
C PHE A 160 -31.64 -17.37 32.67
N ILE A 161 -31.64 -16.20 32.03
CA ILE A 161 -32.35 -15.00 32.50
C ILE A 161 -33.23 -14.43 31.37
N GLY A 162 -34.53 -14.31 31.66
CA GLY A 162 -35.57 -13.76 30.81
C GLY A 162 -36.59 -14.80 30.31
N ASN A 163 -37.52 -14.37 29.45
CA ASN A 163 -38.59 -15.24 28.95
C ASN A 163 -37.99 -16.28 27.99
N GLN A 164 -38.26 -17.57 28.21
CA GLN A 164 -37.74 -18.68 27.39
C GLN A 164 -36.19 -18.74 27.23
N ALA A 165 -35.41 -17.98 28.00
CA ALA A 165 -33.96 -18.04 27.96
C ALA A 165 -33.46 -19.47 28.20
N GLY A 166 -32.64 -20.01 27.29
CA GLY A 166 -32.15 -21.39 27.36
C GLY A 166 -33.23 -22.47 27.25
N TYR A 167 -34.41 -22.19 26.68
CA TYR A 167 -35.57 -23.12 26.64
C TYR A 167 -35.21 -24.55 26.16
N TYR A 168 -34.35 -24.65 25.15
CA TYR A 168 -33.88 -25.92 24.55
C TYR A 168 -32.47 -26.33 24.99
N GLU A 169 -31.76 -25.53 25.79
CA GLU A 169 -30.39 -25.85 26.21
C GLU A 169 -30.42 -26.97 27.26
N THR A 170 -29.74 -28.08 26.95
CA THR A 170 -29.66 -29.29 27.77
C THR A 170 -28.31 -29.47 28.47
N GLY A 171 -27.28 -28.77 28.01
CA GLY A 171 -25.92 -28.83 28.53
C GLY A 171 -25.71 -28.16 29.89
N SER A 172 -24.43 -28.02 30.24
CA SER A 172 -23.93 -27.44 31.49
C SER A 172 -23.06 -26.21 31.22
N ASN A 173 -22.80 -25.41 32.26
CA ASN A 173 -21.90 -24.25 32.24
C ASN A 173 -22.30 -23.14 31.26
N LYS A 174 -23.58 -23.00 30.92
CA LYS A 174 -24.07 -22.03 29.93
C LYS A 174 -24.67 -20.77 30.56
N LEU A 175 -24.37 -19.61 29.98
CA LEU A 175 -25.06 -18.35 30.22
C LEU A 175 -25.99 -18.04 29.04
N TYR A 176 -27.25 -17.71 29.31
CA TYR A 176 -28.20 -17.14 28.33
C TYR A 176 -28.93 -15.96 28.98
N ILE A 177 -28.88 -14.78 28.36
CA ILE A 177 -29.72 -13.62 28.73
C ILE A 177 -30.50 -13.22 27.48
N ASP A 178 -31.81 -13.48 27.47
CA ASP A 178 -32.69 -13.25 26.32
C ASP A 178 -34.17 -13.22 26.68
N ASN A 179 -35.03 -12.74 25.78
CA ASN A 179 -36.49 -12.77 25.94
C ASN A 179 -37.21 -13.74 24.98
N SER A 180 -36.48 -14.67 24.35
CA SER A 180 -36.99 -15.68 23.43
C SER A 180 -36.31 -17.05 23.61
N SER A 181 -36.79 -18.06 22.87
CA SER A 181 -36.21 -19.41 22.78
C SER A 181 -35.17 -19.56 21.64
N THR A 182 -34.55 -18.46 21.20
CA THR A 182 -33.54 -18.44 20.12
C THR A 182 -32.27 -19.23 20.44
N SER A 183 -31.56 -19.66 19.38
CA SER A 183 -30.20 -20.20 19.47
C SER A 183 -29.10 -19.11 19.51
N THR A 184 -29.45 -17.85 19.20
CA THR A 184 -28.54 -16.69 19.26
C THR A 184 -29.11 -15.61 20.20
N PRO A 185 -29.04 -15.82 21.52
CA PRO A 185 -29.61 -14.88 22.51
C PRO A 185 -28.83 -13.56 22.53
N LEU A 186 -29.41 -12.47 23.03
CA LEU A 186 -28.72 -11.16 23.13
C LEU A 186 -27.33 -11.28 23.77
N ILE A 187 -27.20 -12.06 24.85
CA ILE A 187 -25.91 -12.46 25.43
C ILE A 187 -25.91 -13.98 25.68
N GLN A 188 -24.85 -14.65 25.24
CA GLN A 188 -24.53 -16.04 25.59
C GLN A 188 -23.11 -16.16 26.17
N GLY A 189 -22.85 -17.24 26.89
CA GLY A 189 -21.48 -17.58 27.33
C GLY A 189 -21.32 -19.05 27.70
N ASP A 190 -20.06 -19.48 27.79
CA ASP A 190 -19.66 -20.81 28.26
C ASP A 190 -18.60 -20.66 29.36
N PHE A 191 -19.00 -20.95 30.60
CA PHE A 191 -18.15 -20.89 31.79
C PHE A 191 -17.07 -22.00 31.82
N SER A 192 -17.08 -22.94 30.86
CA SER A 192 -16.01 -23.94 30.68
C SER A 192 -14.88 -23.45 29.79
N ALA A 193 -15.11 -22.39 29.01
CA ALA A 193 -14.19 -21.85 28.01
C ALA A 193 -13.87 -20.36 28.26
N ASP A 194 -14.30 -19.80 29.40
CA ASP A 194 -14.25 -18.38 29.75
C ASP A 194 -14.76 -17.45 28.63
N GLN A 195 -15.73 -17.93 27.84
CA GLN A 195 -16.24 -17.23 26.67
C GLN A 195 -17.53 -16.45 26.99
N LEU A 196 -17.56 -15.18 26.61
CA LEU A 196 -18.75 -14.35 26.53
C LEU A 196 -18.94 -13.86 25.09
N THR A 197 -20.18 -13.94 24.57
CA THR A 197 -20.54 -13.49 23.22
C THR A 197 -21.79 -12.62 23.30
N VAL A 198 -21.70 -11.39 22.81
CA VAL A 198 -22.84 -10.49 22.59
C VAL A 198 -23.26 -10.64 21.13
N ASN A 199 -24.50 -11.05 20.86
CA ASN A 199 -25.01 -11.26 19.50
C ASN A 199 -25.65 -9.98 18.90
N GLY A 200 -25.10 -8.82 19.25
CA GLY A 200 -25.57 -7.48 18.87
C GLY A 200 -24.53 -6.42 19.22
N ASP A 201 -24.88 -5.14 19.10
CA ASP A 201 -23.94 -4.04 19.30
C ASP A 201 -23.44 -3.94 20.75
N LEU A 202 -22.11 -3.85 20.91
CA LEU A 202 -21.44 -3.61 22.20
C LEU A 202 -20.91 -2.17 22.24
N SER A 203 -21.46 -1.36 23.13
CA SER A 203 -20.99 0.00 23.43
C SER A 203 -20.27 0.04 24.77
N VAL A 204 -19.13 0.75 24.83
CA VAL A 204 -18.28 0.87 26.03
C VAL A 204 -17.92 2.34 26.22
N THR A 205 -18.26 2.91 27.38
CA THR A 205 -18.13 4.35 27.68
C THR A 205 -16.72 4.76 28.09
N ASP A 206 -16.13 4.04 29.05
CA ASP A 206 -14.92 4.46 29.77
C ASP A 206 -13.65 3.77 29.23
N GLY A 207 -13.72 3.26 28.00
CA GLY A 207 -12.65 2.54 27.30
C GLY A 207 -12.67 1.03 27.51
N LEU A 208 -12.26 0.28 26.47
CA LEU A 208 -12.12 -1.17 26.51
C LEU A 208 -10.67 -1.57 26.81
N GLN A 209 -10.40 -2.02 28.04
CA GLN A 209 -9.10 -2.59 28.39
C GLN A 209 -9.06 -4.08 28.02
N ALA A 210 -8.22 -4.42 27.04
CA ALA A 210 -8.00 -5.80 26.60
C ALA A 210 -6.54 -6.02 26.19
N SER A 211 -6.02 -7.24 26.39
CA SER A 211 -4.67 -7.64 25.96
C SER A 211 -4.54 -7.77 24.44
N SER A 212 -5.64 -8.05 23.75
CA SER A 212 -5.80 -7.96 22.30
C SER A 212 -7.26 -7.70 21.94
N ILE A 213 -7.50 -7.08 20.77
CA ILE A 213 -8.84 -6.88 20.21
C ILE A 213 -8.81 -7.42 18.78
N SER A 214 -9.65 -8.41 18.49
CA SER A 214 -9.75 -9.05 17.16
C SER A 214 -11.12 -8.74 16.55
N LEU A 215 -11.13 -8.01 15.43
CA LEU A 215 -12.35 -7.47 14.81
C LEU A 215 -12.64 -8.17 13.47
N ASN A 216 -13.21 -9.37 13.55
CA ASN A 216 -13.46 -10.24 12.39
C ASN A 216 -14.81 -9.92 11.71
N GLY A 217 -14.99 -8.67 11.26
CA GLY A 217 -16.23 -8.15 10.67
C GLY A 217 -16.18 -8.03 9.14
N ALA A 218 -17.13 -8.67 8.44
CA ALA A 218 -17.24 -8.58 6.98
C ALA A 218 -17.66 -7.18 6.46
N GLY A 219 -18.16 -6.30 7.32
CA GLY A 219 -18.59 -4.93 6.98
C GLY A 219 -17.46 -3.88 6.97
N GLY A 220 -16.21 -4.29 7.20
CA GLY A 220 -15.09 -3.37 7.42
C GLY A 220 -14.97 -2.90 8.88
N ILE A 221 -13.85 -2.25 9.20
CA ILE A 221 -13.50 -1.83 10.58
C ILE A 221 -13.28 -0.32 10.58
N ASN A 222 -14.14 0.41 11.28
CA ASN A 222 -14.01 1.86 11.44
C ASN A 222 -13.37 2.20 12.80
N PHE A 223 -12.11 2.59 12.79
CA PHE A 223 -11.44 3.15 13.97
C PHE A 223 -11.81 4.64 14.12
N GLY A 224 -12.80 4.93 14.96
CA GLY A 224 -13.14 6.30 15.35
C GLY A 224 -12.10 6.89 16.28
N LEU A 225 -11.27 7.83 15.78
CA LEU A 225 -10.21 8.50 16.53
C LEU A 225 -10.60 9.95 16.80
N ASN A 226 -10.47 10.40 18.06
CA ASN A 226 -10.58 11.80 18.43
C ASN A 226 -9.20 12.50 18.41
N SER A 227 -9.15 13.80 18.72
CA SER A 227 -7.91 14.61 18.71
C SER A 227 -6.83 14.19 19.71
N GLU A 228 -7.14 13.29 20.64
CA GLU A 228 -6.23 12.77 21.67
C GLU A 228 -5.96 11.26 21.50
N SER A 229 -6.56 10.62 20.48
CA SER A 229 -6.51 9.18 20.25
C SER A 229 -5.19 8.74 19.61
N ILE A 230 -4.18 8.48 20.42
CA ILE A 230 -2.88 7.96 19.96
C ILE A 230 -3.00 6.46 19.65
N LEU A 231 -2.87 6.10 18.38
CA LEU A 231 -2.54 4.72 17.97
C LEU A 231 -1.07 4.44 18.32
N SER A 232 -0.81 4.09 19.59
CA SER A 232 0.51 3.76 20.11
C SER A 232 0.80 2.25 19.97
N CYS A 233 2.07 1.90 19.80
CA CYS A 233 2.54 0.53 19.61
C CYS A 233 3.72 0.28 20.55
N ASN A 234 3.70 -0.84 21.25
CA ASN A 234 4.88 -1.37 21.91
C ASN A 234 5.62 -2.32 20.95
N GLU A 235 6.91 -2.08 20.76
CA GLU A 235 7.91 -2.98 20.17
C GLU A 235 7.62 -3.66 18.80
N THR A 236 8.21 -3.04 17.76
CA THR A 236 8.84 -3.65 16.56
C THR A 236 8.10 -3.82 15.22
N ARG A 237 6.77 -3.66 15.09
CA ARG A 237 6.14 -3.61 13.74
C ARG A 237 4.72 -3.08 13.66
N TRP A 238 4.47 -2.16 12.72
CA TRP A 238 3.16 -1.94 12.12
C TRP A 238 2.98 -2.85 10.92
N HIS A 239 1.92 -3.66 10.89
CA HIS A 239 1.53 -4.42 9.70
C HIS A 239 0.17 -3.95 9.19
N PHE A 240 0.18 -2.86 8.41
CA PHE A 240 -0.99 -2.38 7.68
C PHE A 240 -1.27 -3.25 6.46
N GLU A 241 -1.68 -4.49 6.68
CA GLU A 241 -2.20 -5.32 5.59
C GLU A 241 -3.61 -4.86 5.23
N LEU A 242 -3.70 -3.97 4.24
CA LEU A 242 -4.94 -3.72 3.53
C LEU A 242 -5.29 -4.98 2.74
N GLN A 243 -6.04 -5.91 3.35
CA GLN A 243 -6.58 -7.11 2.70
C GLN A 243 -7.71 -6.75 1.71
N ARG A 244 -7.29 -6.06 0.64
CA ARG A 244 -7.96 -5.76 -0.63
C ARG A 244 -9.10 -4.74 -0.61
N THR A 245 -9.13 -3.98 -1.70
CA THR A 245 -10.38 -3.56 -2.33
C THR A 245 -11.19 -4.80 -2.73
N CYS A 246 -12.31 -5.06 -2.03
CA CYS A 246 -13.48 -5.79 -2.50
C CYS A 246 -13.23 -6.98 -3.44
N GLY A 247 -12.61 -8.08 -2.98
CA GLY A 247 -12.33 -9.23 -3.84
C GLY A 247 -12.04 -10.55 -3.10
N ILE A 248 -13.01 -11.46 -3.10
CA ILE A 248 -12.95 -12.79 -2.46
C ILE A 248 -12.04 -13.74 -3.26
N GLY A 249 -11.22 -14.53 -2.57
CA GLY A 249 -10.52 -15.70 -3.14
C GLY A 249 -8.98 -15.64 -3.05
N PRO A 250 -8.28 -16.76 -2.83
CA PRO A 250 -6.83 -16.75 -2.71
C PRO A 250 -6.17 -16.38 -4.04
N LEU A 251 -5.23 -15.44 -4.00
CA LEU A 251 -4.30 -15.15 -5.09
C LEU A 251 -2.89 -15.35 -4.55
N PRO A 252 -1.95 -15.89 -5.36
CA PRO A 252 -0.61 -16.20 -4.89
C PRO A 252 0.18 -14.93 -4.50
N PRO A 253 1.14 -15.03 -3.57
CA PRO A 253 2.06 -13.94 -3.28
C PRO A 253 3.03 -13.69 -4.47
N PRO A 254 3.67 -12.50 -4.55
CA PRO A 254 3.64 -11.42 -3.58
C PRO A 254 3.02 -10.12 -4.13
N PHE A 255 1.84 -9.75 -3.63
CA PHE A 255 1.36 -8.37 -3.74
C PHE A 255 2.19 -7.48 -2.80
N LYS A 256 3.31 -6.94 -3.30
CA LYS A 256 4.15 -6.00 -2.53
C LYS A 256 3.36 -4.71 -2.28
N ALA A 257 2.88 -4.52 -1.06
CA ALA A 257 2.00 -3.42 -0.66
C ALA A 257 2.79 -2.15 -0.25
N MET A 258 2.14 -1.27 0.52
CA MET A 258 2.80 -0.21 1.28
C MET A 258 3.40 -0.79 2.58
N THR A 259 4.63 -0.40 2.91
CA THR A 259 5.38 -0.88 4.07
C THR A 259 5.90 0.29 4.89
N LEU A 260 5.74 0.25 6.21
CA LEU A 260 6.35 1.19 7.15
C LEU A 260 7.34 0.43 8.04
N ARG A 261 8.63 0.78 7.96
CA ARG A 261 9.70 0.14 8.76
C ARG A 261 10.37 1.19 9.64
N TYR A 262 10.40 0.98 10.95
CA TYR A 262 11.25 1.80 11.83
C TYR A 262 12.72 1.41 11.67
N ALA A 263 13.60 2.40 11.52
CA ALA A 263 15.02 2.22 11.17
C ALA A 263 15.99 2.81 12.22
N GLY A 264 15.49 3.21 13.39
CA GLY A 264 16.27 3.83 14.48
C GLY A 264 16.42 5.35 14.33
N ASP A 265 16.62 5.84 13.11
CA ASP A 265 16.66 7.26 12.74
C ASP A 265 15.30 7.82 12.30
N GLY A 266 14.28 6.98 12.17
CA GLY A 266 12.93 7.35 11.74
C GLY A 266 12.16 6.19 11.12
N ILE A 267 11.20 6.51 10.25
CA ILE A 267 10.40 5.52 9.49
C ILE A 267 10.82 5.56 8.02
N ASP A 268 11.06 4.38 7.44
CA ASP A 268 11.20 4.17 6.00
C ASP A 268 9.83 3.77 5.41
N LEU A 269 9.41 4.42 4.34
CA LEU A 269 8.18 4.13 3.59
C LEU A 269 8.52 3.42 2.28
N GLY A 270 8.19 2.13 2.20
CA GLY A 270 8.23 1.35 0.97
C GLY A 270 6.88 1.33 0.26
N VAL A 271 6.85 1.52 -1.06
CA VAL A 271 5.66 1.35 -1.89
C VAL A 271 5.99 0.35 -3.00
N GLY A 272 5.39 -0.84 -2.97
CA GLY A 272 5.80 -1.94 -3.85
C GLY A 272 7.08 -2.65 -3.38
N THR A 273 7.58 -2.36 -2.18
CA THR A 273 8.72 -3.04 -1.54
C THR A 273 8.47 -3.25 -0.04
N GLN A 274 9.00 -4.34 0.50
CA GLN A 274 9.00 -4.67 1.94
C GLN A 274 10.34 -4.37 2.62
N ALA A 275 11.40 -4.19 1.83
CA ALA A 275 12.73 -3.80 2.30
C ALA A 275 13.10 -2.47 1.62
N PRO A 276 12.55 -1.33 2.08
CA PRO A 276 12.89 -0.03 1.51
C PRO A 276 14.38 0.24 1.70
N GLN A 277 15.07 0.67 0.65
CA GLN A 277 16.50 1.02 0.73
C GLN A 277 16.71 2.48 1.15
N TYR A 278 15.76 3.35 0.82
CA TYR A 278 15.73 4.77 1.15
C TYR A 278 14.52 5.12 2.05
N LYS A 279 14.48 6.35 2.60
CA LYS A 279 13.38 6.84 3.45
C LYS A 279 12.01 6.84 2.76
N LEU A 280 12.00 7.06 1.45
CA LEU A 280 10.89 6.77 0.56
C LEU A 280 11.45 5.93 -0.60
N ASP A 281 10.96 4.72 -0.75
CA ASP A 281 11.39 3.77 -1.79
C ASP A 281 10.16 3.27 -2.56
N VAL A 282 10.11 3.52 -3.87
CA VAL A 282 8.95 3.22 -4.71
C VAL A 282 9.36 2.30 -5.85
N ASN A 283 8.90 1.06 -5.78
CA ASN A 283 9.16 0.02 -6.76
C ASN A 283 8.24 0.18 -7.99
N GLY A 284 8.44 1.26 -8.74
CA GLY A 284 7.63 1.61 -9.90
C GLY A 284 7.79 3.07 -10.32
N ARG A 285 6.71 3.69 -10.82
CA ARG A 285 6.71 5.10 -11.27
C ARG A 285 6.12 6.01 -10.20
N VAL A 286 6.81 7.11 -9.89
CA VAL A 286 6.32 8.19 -9.03
C VAL A 286 5.79 9.34 -9.87
N ARG A 287 4.62 9.88 -9.51
CA ARG A 287 4.10 11.15 -10.05
C ARG A 287 3.84 12.11 -8.89
N ALA A 288 4.56 13.23 -8.87
CA ALA A 288 4.33 14.35 -7.97
C ALA A 288 3.88 15.58 -8.78
N THR A 289 3.20 16.53 -8.13
CA THR A 289 2.89 17.85 -8.74
C THR A 289 4.16 18.69 -8.87
N GLN A 290 5.05 18.59 -7.88
CA GLN A 290 6.35 19.25 -7.85
C GLN A 290 7.29 18.46 -6.92
N TYR A 291 8.59 18.47 -7.21
CA TYR A 291 9.63 18.11 -6.24
C TYR A 291 10.31 19.40 -5.77
N LEU A 292 10.46 19.56 -4.45
CA LEU A 292 11.08 20.73 -3.84
C LEU A 292 12.31 20.29 -3.02
N THR A 293 13.45 20.89 -3.32
CA THR A 293 14.73 20.61 -2.67
C THR A 293 15.21 21.89 -1.97
N PHE A 294 15.66 21.78 -0.72
CA PHE A 294 16.20 22.94 0.01
C PHE A 294 17.47 23.46 -0.68
N SER A 295 17.49 24.76 -0.98
CA SER A 295 18.62 25.43 -1.67
C SER A 295 19.02 26.77 -1.02
N ASP A 296 18.45 27.08 0.16
CA ASP A 296 18.72 28.29 0.95
C ASP A 296 20.22 28.40 1.30
N LYS A 297 20.79 29.61 1.18
CA LYS A 297 22.22 29.86 1.47
C LYS A 297 22.59 29.53 2.93
N ARG A 298 21.65 29.61 3.88
CA ARG A 298 21.86 29.27 5.30
C ARG A 298 22.02 27.77 5.56
N LEU A 299 21.68 26.93 4.58
CA LEU A 299 21.82 25.48 4.63
C LEU A 299 23.04 25.00 3.84
N LYS A 300 23.95 25.91 3.49
CA LYS A 300 25.14 25.65 2.66
C LYS A 300 26.38 26.28 3.30
N GLN A 301 27.49 25.58 3.20
CA GLN A 301 28.84 26.02 3.55
C GLN A 301 29.77 25.77 2.35
N ASP A 302 31.01 26.27 2.43
CA ASP A 302 32.09 25.95 1.47
C ASP A 302 31.71 26.15 -0.02
N ILE A 303 30.90 27.19 -0.28
CA ILE A 303 30.33 27.48 -1.61
C ILE A 303 31.45 27.96 -2.55
N GLN A 304 31.72 27.19 -3.60
CA GLN A 304 32.66 27.50 -4.67
C GLN A 304 31.91 27.67 -6.00
N SER A 305 32.55 28.33 -6.97
CA SER A 305 32.09 28.34 -8.37
C SER A 305 32.28 26.97 -9.01
N ILE A 306 31.48 26.67 -10.03
CA ILE A 306 31.74 25.54 -10.93
C ILE A 306 32.63 26.08 -12.06
N GLU A 307 33.73 25.39 -12.35
CA GLU A 307 34.71 25.77 -13.39
C GLU A 307 34.98 24.57 -14.32
N ASN A 308 35.21 24.82 -15.61
CA ASN A 308 35.44 23.80 -16.64
C ASN A 308 34.22 22.85 -16.79
N ALA A 309 33.02 23.41 -16.69
CA ALA A 309 31.75 22.68 -16.72
C ALA A 309 31.54 21.94 -18.06
N SER A 310 31.92 22.56 -19.16
CA SER A 310 31.96 21.97 -20.51
C SER A 310 32.94 20.80 -20.60
N GLU A 311 34.13 20.90 -19.99
CA GLU A 311 35.14 19.83 -19.97
C GLU A 311 34.73 18.65 -19.06
N LEU A 312 33.96 18.90 -18.00
CA LEU A 312 33.37 17.86 -17.17
C LEU A 312 32.23 17.14 -17.91
N LEU A 313 31.36 17.87 -18.60
CA LEU A 313 30.26 17.28 -19.38
C LEU A 313 30.76 16.52 -20.63
N SER A 314 31.83 16.96 -21.28
CA SER A 314 32.38 16.27 -22.47
C SER A 314 32.95 14.88 -22.17
N LYS A 315 33.20 14.57 -20.89
CA LYS A 315 33.64 13.26 -20.39
C LYS A 315 32.46 12.30 -20.10
N LEU A 316 31.21 12.74 -20.25
CA LEU A 316 30.01 11.92 -19.98
C LEU A 316 29.34 11.44 -21.27
N GLU A 317 29.26 10.12 -21.47
CA GLU A 317 28.58 9.53 -22.63
C GLU A 317 27.08 9.28 -22.36
N GLY A 318 26.22 9.99 -23.08
CA GLY A 318 24.77 9.78 -23.05
C GLY A 318 24.37 8.53 -23.85
N VAL A 319 23.94 7.48 -23.15
CA VAL A 319 23.63 6.17 -23.72
C VAL A 319 22.13 5.91 -23.85
N THR A 320 21.78 4.91 -24.68
CA THR A 320 20.41 4.39 -24.76
C THR A 320 20.39 2.89 -24.46
N TYR A 321 19.50 2.45 -23.59
CA TYR A 321 19.53 1.10 -22.99
C TYR A 321 18.12 0.55 -22.75
N SER A 322 18.01 -0.72 -22.41
CA SER A 322 16.78 -1.33 -21.90
C SER A 322 17.10 -2.07 -20.61
N TYR A 323 16.27 -1.95 -19.59
CA TYR A 323 16.46 -2.72 -18.35
C TYR A 323 16.32 -4.22 -18.62
N ARG A 324 17.17 -5.05 -17.98
CA ARG A 324 17.01 -6.50 -18.01
C ARG A 324 15.65 -6.89 -17.40
N GLN A 325 14.96 -7.86 -18.01
CA GLN A 325 13.58 -8.21 -17.64
C GLN A 325 13.51 -9.33 -16.58
N ASP A 326 14.59 -10.09 -16.40
CA ASP A 326 14.83 -11.06 -15.33
C ASP A 326 14.72 -10.43 -13.92
N LEU A 327 15.22 -9.21 -13.76
CA LEU A 327 15.13 -8.38 -12.55
C LEU A 327 13.69 -8.18 -12.04
N LYS A 328 12.68 -8.41 -12.90
CA LYS A 328 11.26 -8.38 -12.50
C LYS A 328 10.86 -9.59 -11.65
N GLU A 329 11.55 -10.72 -11.78
CA GLU A 329 11.33 -11.93 -10.97
C GLU A 329 12.05 -11.82 -9.61
N GLU A 330 13.22 -11.17 -9.57
CA GLU A 330 13.82 -10.59 -8.35
C GLU A 330 12.91 -9.48 -7.73
N GLY A 331 11.91 -9.03 -8.50
CA GLY A 331 10.86 -8.14 -8.04
C GLY A 331 11.26 -6.67 -8.01
N ARG A 332 12.22 -6.25 -8.85
CA ARG A 332 12.47 -4.85 -9.24
C ARG A 332 11.58 -4.50 -10.44
N ASN A 333 10.64 -3.58 -10.25
CA ASN A 333 9.62 -3.19 -11.22
C ASN A 333 10.11 -2.05 -12.13
N LEU A 334 11.16 -2.33 -12.91
CA LEU A 334 11.88 -1.36 -13.74
C LEU A 334 11.06 -0.95 -14.98
N ALA A 335 11.39 0.22 -15.55
CA ALA A 335 10.63 0.79 -16.67
C ALA A 335 10.75 -0.08 -17.94
N PRO A 336 9.62 -0.48 -18.58
CA PRO A 336 9.66 -1.26 -19.81
C PRO A 336 10.06 -0.38 -21.02
N GLY A 337 10.65 -1.03 -22.03
CA GLY A 337 11.05 -0.39 -23.28
C GLY A 337 12.44 0.28 -23.21
N LYS A 338 12.80 0.97 -24.31
CA LYS A 338 14.08 1.66 -24.47
C LYS A 338 14.10 2.98 -23.71
N GLN A 339 15.13 3.18 -22.91
CA GLN A 339 15.41 4.36 -22.09
C GLN A 339 16.61 5.16 -22.65
N ILE A 340 16.79 6.37 -22.13
CA ILE A 340 17.95 7.26 -22.39
C ILE A 340 18.51 7.69 -21.04
N GLY A 341 19.83 7.80 -20.89
CA GLY A 341 20.47 8.25 -19.65
C GLY A 341 21.97 8.01 -19.67
N PHE A 342 22.58 7.86 -18.49
CA PHE A 342 24.01 7.56 -18.31
C PHE A 342 24.22 6.22 -17.61
N ILE A 343 25.39 5.62 -17.80
CA ILE A 343 25.88 4.51 -16.95
C ILE A 343 26.43 5.11 -15.65
N ALA A 344 25.85 4.71 -14.51
CA ALA A 344 26.18 5.30 -13.21
C ALA A 344 27.67 5.12 -12.82
N GLN A 345 28.28 4.00 -13.21
CA GLN A 345 29.70 3.70 -12.99
C GLN A 345 30.64 4.62 -13.79
N ASP A 346 30.19 5.18 -14.91
CA ASP A 346 30.98 6.11 -15.72
C ASP A 346 30.79 7.55 -15.23
N VAL A 347 29.57 7.93 -14.86
CA VAL A 347 29.30 9.19 -14.12
C VAL A 347 30.15 9.27 -12.85
N GLN A 348 30.23 8.18 -12.08
CA GLN A 348 30.98 8.13 -10.81
C GLN A 348 32.48 8.41 -10.96
N LYS A 349 33.07 8.24 -12.15
CA LYS A 349 34.49 8.54 -12.43
C LYS A 349 34.75 10.04 -12.63
N VAL A 350 33.71 10.81 -12.94
CA VAL A 350 33.80 12.24 -13.31
C VAL A 350 33.12 13.12 -12.25
N LEU A 351 31.95 12.69 -11.79
CA LEU A 351 31.06 13.39 -10.84
C LEU A 351 30.59 12.39 -9.76
N PRO A 352 31.47 11.91 -8.86
CA PRO A 352 31.11 10.93 -7.82
C PRO A 352 30.02 11.43 -6.87
N GLU A 353 29.95 12.74 -6.62
CA GLU A 353 29.01 13.39 -5.69
C GLU A 353 27.54 13.36 -6.13
N ILE A 354 27.26 13.07 -7.40
CA ILE A 354 25.89 12.89 -7.91
C ILE A 354 25.45 11.42 -7.97
N VAL A 355 26.27 10.48 -7.50
CA VAL A 355 26.01 9.04 -7.54
C VAL A 355 25.83 8.46 -6.13
N ALA A 356 24.64 7.91 -5.85
CA ALA A 356 24.33 7.20 -4.61
C ALA A 356 24.38 5.68 -4.80
N GLN A 357 24.68 4.94 -3.73
CA GLN A 357 24.67 3.47 -3.71
C GLN A 357 23.61 2.94 -2.72
N ASP A 358 22.82 1.95 -3.12
CA ASP A 358 21.87 1.26 -2.22
C ASP A 358 22.57 0.16 -1.38
N LYS A 359 21.84 -0.41 -0.41
CA LYS A 359 22.39 -1.42 0.52
C LYS A 359 22.63 -2.79 -0.13
N GLU A 360 22.23 -2.96 -1.39
CA GLU A 360 22.50 -4.14 -2.22
C GLU A 360 23.66 -3.88 -3.21
N GLY A 361 24.20 -2.66 -3.24
CA GLY A 361 25.35 -2.25 -4.04
C GLY A 361 25.01 -1.57 -5.38
N TYR A 362 23.73 -1.38 -5.71
CA TYR A 362 23.31 -0.73 -6.96
C TYR A 362 23.51 0.78 -6.93
N LEU A 363 24.02 1.35 -8.02
CA LEU A 363 24.25 2.79 -8.17
C LEU A 363 23.06 3.52 -8.80
N SER A 364 22.82 4.76 -8.38
CA SER A 364 21.75 5.65 -8.87
C SER A 364 22.27 7.08 -9.05
N VAL A 365 21.82 7.78 -10.11
CA VAL A 365 22.33 9.11 -10.49
C VAL A 365 21.30 10.21 -10.20
N SER A 366 21.72 11.28 -9.53
CA SER A 366 20.92 12.50 -9.30
C SER A 366 20.93 13.39 -10.54
N TYR A 367 20.12 13.08 -11.56
CA TYR A 367 20.03 13.86 -12.81
C TYR A 367 19.72 15.35 -12.60
N GLN A 368 18.96 15.70 -11.54
CA GLN A 368 18.72 17.09 -11.14
C GLN A 368 19.99 17.86 -10.78
N SER A 369 21.04 17.19 -10.31
CA SER A 369 22.33 17.79 -9.96
C SER A 369 23.16 18.16 -11.18
N LEU A 370 22.81 17.68 -12.38
CA LEU A 370 23.45 18.10 -13.63
C LEU A 370 22.95 19.48 -14.11
N ILE A 371 21.82 19.98 -13.59
CA ILE A 371 21.22 21.24 -14.07
C ILE A 371 22.13 22.45 -13.85
N PRO A 372 22.76 22.67 -12.67
CA PRO A 372 23.74 23.76 -12.50
C PRO A 372 24.97 23.61 -13.42
N LEU A 373 25.46 22.38 -13.60
CA LEU A 373 26.61 22.10 -14.47
C LEU A 373 26.30 22.41 -15.95
N LEU A 374 25.08 22.10 -16.41
CA LEU A 374 24.58 22.48 -17.74
C LEU A 374 24.43 24.01 -17.89
N VAL A 375 24.03 24.72 -16.84
CA VAL A 375 23.93 26.20 -16.85
C VAL A 375 25.32 26.84 -16.96
N GLU A 376 26.31 26.41 -16.18
CA GLU A 376 27.65 27.00 -16.27
C GLU A 376 28.37 26.61 -17.57
N SER A 377 28.17 25.38 -18.09
CA SER A 377 28.65 25.02 -19.43
C SER A 377 27.99 25.87 -20.53
N GLN A 378 26.72 26.25 -20.38
CA GLN A 378 26.06 27.20 -21.29
C GLN A 378 26.63 28.62 -21.14
N ASN A 379 27.08 29.03 -19.96
CA ASN A 379 27.75 30.32 -19.74
C ASN A 379 29.16 30.34 -20.37
N GLU A 380 29.94 29.27 -20.21
CA GLU A 380 31.25 29.08 -20.86
C GLU A 380 31.12 29.18 -22.39
N LEU A 381 30.27 28.35 -23.00
CA LEU A 381 30.00 28.34 -24.44
C LEU A 381 29.45 29.68 -24.95
N LYS A 382 28.80 30.47 -24.09
CA LYS A 382 28.37 31.83 -24.44
C LYS A 382 29.56 32.80 -24.47
N SER A 383 30.48 32.74 -23.50
CA SER A 383 31.69 33.58 -23.48
C SER A 383 32.52 33.35 -24.74
N GLU A 384 32.85 32.10 -25.05
CA GLU A 384 33.57 31.72 -26.28
C GLU A 384 32.90 32.28 -27.54
N ASN A 385 31.57 32.16 -27.62
CA ASN A 385 30.79 32.63 -28.76
C ASN A 385 30.75 34.17 -28.85
N ASP A 386 30.73 34.89 -27.73
CA ASP A 386 30.79 36.37 -27.72
C ASP A 386 32.21 36.89 -28.01
N GLU A 387 33.26 36.18 -27.59
CA GLU A 387 34.66 36.41 -27.99
C GLU A 387 34.88 36.17 -29.50
N LEU A 388 34.40 35.05 -30.04
CA LEU A 388 34.46 34.75 -31.47
C LEU A 388 33.74 35.82 -32.32
N LYS A 389 32.62 36.38 -31.83
CA LYS A 389 31.95 37.52 -32.49
C LYS A 389 32.81 38.80 -32.46
N ALA A 390 33.54 39.04 -31.38
CA ALA A 390 34.44 40.19 -31.28
C ALA A 390 35.61 40.06 -32.28
N MET A 391 36.27 38.90 -32.32
CA MET A 391 37.34 38.59 -33.29
C MET A 391 36.85 38.70 -34.74
N LEU A 392 35.64 38.21 -35.04
CA LEU A 392 35.03 38.32 -36.36
C LEU A 392 34.80 39.78 -36.76
N LYS A 393 34.31 40.62 -35.84
CA LYS A 393 34.09 42.06 -36.08
C LYS A 393 35.40 42.81 -36.33
N GLU A 394 36.44 42.53 -35.55
CA GLU A 394 37.78 43.09 -35.76
C GLU A 394 38.34 42.69 -37.13
N THR A 395 38.26 41.41 -37.48
CA THR A 395 38.64 40.88 -38.79
C THR A 395 37.89 41.56 -39.93
N GLN A 396 36.59 41.86 -39.77
CA GLN A 396 35.78 42.57 -40.78
C GLN A 396 36.22 44.03 -40.96
N GLU A 397 36.51 44.76 -39.87
CA GLU A 397 36.95 46.15 -39.95
C GLU A 397 38.37 46.26 -40.53
N VAL A 398 39.28 45.31 -40.22
CA VAL A 398 40.60 45.21 -40.85
C VAL A 398 40.50 44.95 -42.36
N ASN A 399 39.62 44.03 -42.78
CA ASN A 399 39.39 43.77 -44.22
C ASN A 399 38.83 45.00 -44.95
N LYS A 400 37.92 45.75 -44.30
CA LYS A 400 37.37 47.01 -44.83
C LYS A 400 38.43 48.10 -44.93
N GLN A 401 39.31 48.23 -43.94
CA GLN A 401 40.46 49.14 -44.00
C GLN A 401 41.41 48.77 -45.15
N LEU A 402 41.73 47.48 -45.31
CA LEU A 402 42.56 46.99 -46.41
C LEU A 402 41.93 47.26 -47.79
N GLN A 403 40.59 47.17 -47.91
CA GLN A 403 39.88 47.55 -49.14
C GLN A 403 39.99 49.07 -49.42
N LEU A 404 39.85 49.92 -48.41
CA LEU A 404 40.05 51.37 -48.57
C LEU A 404 41.50 51.73 -48.96
N GLU A 405 42.48 51.00 -48.42
CA GLU A 405 43.88 51.11 -48.81
C GLU A 405 44.09 50.66 -50.27
N MET A 406 43.51 49.53 -50.69
CA MET A 406 43.52 49.09 -52.09
C MET A 406 42.88 50.10 -53.04
N GLU A 407 41.73 50.69 -52.71
CA GLU A 407 41.09 51.71 -53.55
C GLU A 407 41.88 53.03 -53.58
N SER A 408 42.49 53.46 -52.47
CA SER A 408 43.35 54.65 -52.47
C SER A 408 44.66 54.43 -53.25
N ILE A 409 45.23 53.22 -53.22
CA ILE A 409 46.37 52.83 -54.06
C ILE A 409 45.98 52.81 -55.54
N LYS A 410 44.80 52.28 -55.89
CA LYS A 410 44.25 52.37 -57.27
C LYS A 410 44.05 53.82 -57.71
N ALA A 411 43.51 54.68 -56.86
CA ALA A 411 43.31 56.10 -57.16
C ALA A 411 44.66 56.83 -57.34
N LEU A 412 45.67 56.52 -56.53
CA LEU A 412 47.03 57.04 -56.70
C LEU A 412 47.65 56.58 -58.02
N LEU A 413 47.52 55.29 -58.37
CA LEU A 413 47.96 54.77 -59.68
C LEU A 413 47.24 55.45 -60.85
N SER A 414 45.93 55.72 -60.72
CA SER A 414 45.16 56.47 -61.72
C SER A 414 45.70 57.89 -61.90
N ASN A 415 45.87 58.62 -60.80
CA ASN A 415 46.37 60.00 -60.81
C ASN A 415 47.85 60.09 -61.27
N MET A 416 48.66 59.05 -61.04
CA MET A 416 50.00 58.93 -61.62
C MET A 416 49.98 58.72 -63.14
N SER A 417 48.91 58.15 -63.70
CA SER A 417 48.74 58.08 -65.16
C SER A 417 48.32 59.42 -65.77
N GLU A 418 47.56 60.25 -65.04
CA GLU A 418 47.14 61.59 -65.47
C GLU A 418 48.22 62.67 -65.33
N THR A 419 49.27 62.44 -64.53
CA THR A 419 50.30 63.46 -64.20
C THR A 419 51.65 63.28 -64.90
N MET A 420 51.81 62.26 -65.75
CA MET A 420 52.96 62.20 -66.68
C MET A 420 52.72 63.12 -67.88
N PRO A 421 53.73 63.89 -68.35
CA PRO A 421 53.58 64.72 -69.55
C PRO A 421 53.29 63.87 -70.79
N THR A 422 52.10 64.03 -71.37
CA THR A 422 51.65 63.37 -72.60
C THR A 422 52.41 63.91 -73.82
N THR A 423 53.66 63.46 -73.97
CA THR A 423 54.38 63.54 -75.25
C THR A 423 53.64 62.65 -76.25
N THR A 424 52.87 63.26 -77.15
CA THR A 424 51.97 62.56 -78.06
C THR A 424 52.73 61.67 -79.05
N VAL A 425 52.66 60.36 -78.85
CA VAL A 425 52.85 59.39 -79.93
C VAL A 425 51.46 59.01 -80.44
N GLN A 426 51.11 59.46 -81.65
CA GLN A 426 49.89 59.01 -82.31
C GLN A 426 50.07 57.56 -82.75
N LEU A 427 49.29 56.65 -82.15
CA LEU A 427 49.01 55.35 -82.72
C LEU A 427 47.49 55.15 -82.72
N GLU A 428 46.85 55.57 -83.81
CA GLU A 428 45.56 55.01 -84.19
C GLU A 428 45.77 53.53 -84.50
N GLY A 429 45.34 52.68 -83.58
CA GLY A 429 45.41 51.23 -83.71
C GLY A 429 44.30 50.60 -82.89
N GLU A 430 43.39 49.91 -83.56
CA GLU A 430 42.37 49.11 -82.90
C GLU A 430 43.05 48.11 -81.95
N ALA A 431 42.50 47.93 -80.75
CA ALA A 431 43.03 46.99 -79.76
C ALA A 431 42.81 45.55 -80.24
N LYS A 432 43.71 45.08 -81.10
CA LYS A 432 43.69 43.77 -81.77
C LYS A 432 43.59 42.66 -80.72
N GLU A 433 42.45 41.97 -80.67
CA GLU A 433 42.16 40.99 -79.61
C GLU A 433 43.13 39.79 -79.70
N MET A 434 44.16 39.79 -78.83
CA MET A 434 45.30 38.88 -78.90
C MET A 434 44.96 37.43 -78.53
N LEU A 435 43.81 37.20 -77.90
CA LEU A 435 43.30 35.89 -77.48
C LEU A 435 41.77 35.88 -77.60
N LEU A 436 41.27 35.19 -78.61
CA LEU A 436 39.85 35.12 -78.92
C LEU A 436 39.11 34.13 -77.99
N GLN A 437 37.79 34.27 -77.93
CA GLN A 437 36.93 33.32 -77.22
C GLN A 437 36.97 31.96 -77.94
N ASN A 438 37.10 30.88 -77.17
CA ASN A 438 37.20 29.53 -77.72
C ASN A 438 35.90 29.13 -78.42
N ALA A 439 36.00 28.39 -79.54
CA ALA A 439 34.88 28.00 -80.36
C ALA A 439 34.90 26.48 -80.69
N PRO A 440 33.84 25.71 -80.35
CA PRO A 440 32.66 26.11 -79.56
C PRO A 440 32.98 26.30 -78.07
N ASN A 441 32.09 27.01 -77.35
CA ASN A 441 32.08 27.13 -75.90
C ASN A 441 30.63 27.19 -75.38
N PRO A 442 30.13 26.24 -74.56
CA PRO A 442 30.81 25.02 -74.10
C PRO A 442 31.20 24.04 -75.24
N PHE A 443 32.01 23.02 -74.92
CA PHE A 443 32.39 21.97 -75.89
C PHE A 443 32.43 20.57 -75.26
N THR A 444 32.17 19.56 -76.10
CA THR A 444 32.12 18.12 -75.75
C THR A 444 33.30 17.31 -76.30
N GLU A 445 33.74 17.58 -77.52
CA GLU A 445 34.82 16.82 -78.20
C GLU A 445 36.12 17.63 -78.27
N SER A 446 36.10 18.78 -78.93
CA SER A 446 37.24 19.71 -79.00
C SER A 446 36.79 21.17 -79.13
N THR A 447 37.70 22.09 -78.82
CA THR A 447 37.52 23.53 -79.04
C THR A 447 38.75 24.14 -79.69
N LYS A 448 38.57 25.27 -80.38
CA LYS A 448 39.63 26.05 -81.02
C LYS A 448 39.81 27.37 -80.29
N ILE A 449 41.04 27.66 -79.87
CA ILE A 449 41.46 28.92 -79.27
C ILE A 449 42.33 29.63 -80.31
N GLU A 450 41.85 30.72 -80.88
CA GLU A 450 42.63 31.54 -81.81
C GLU A 450 43.35 32.67 -81.05
N TYR A 451 44.59 32.95 -81.46
CA TYR A 451 45.46 33.94 -80.83
C TYR A 451 46.18 34.77 -81.90
N ASP A 452 46.67 35.94 -81.52
CA ASP A 452 47.38 36.87 -82.40
C ASP A 452 48.59 37.45 -81.64
N LEU A 453 49.72 36.74 -81.69
CA LEU A 453 50.93 37.02 -80.91
C LEU A 453 51.84 38.06 -81.60
N PRO A 454 52.46 38.99 -80.84
CA PRO A 454 53.54 39.84 -81.33
C PRO A 454 54.76 39.04 -81.84
N ALA A 455 55.54 39.63 -82.75
CA ALA A 455 56.70 38.98 -83.37
C ALA A 455 57.88 38.77 -82.41
N ASP A 456 57.91 39.50 -81.30
CA ASP A 456 58.86 39.41 -80.19
C ASP A 456 58.45 38.39 -79.11
N CYS A 457 57.25 37.80 -79.22
CA CYS A 457 56.71 36.84 -78.25
C CYS A 457 57.07 35.37 -78.54
N SER A 458 58.34 35.11 -78.88
CA SER A 458 58.86 33.74 -79.05
C SER A 458 58.89 32.99 -77.71
N GLY A 459 58.50 31.70 -77.72
CA GLY A 459 58.41 30.89 -76.50
C GLY A 459 57.21 31.21 -75.58
N SER A 460 56.12 31.74 -76.15
CA SER A 460 54.88 31.99 -75.41
C SER A 460 54.20 30.70 -74.95
N GLN A 461 53.34 30.78 -73.93
CA GLN A 461 52.62 29.64 -73.36
C GLN A 461 51.14 29.98 -73.11
N LEU A 462 50.25 29.01 -73.36
CA LEU A 462 48.88 29.04 -72.88
C LEU A 462 48.76 28.21 -71.61
N LEU A 463 48.49 28.86 -70.48
CA LEU A 463 48.22 28.25 -69.19
C LEU A 463 46.71 28.01 -69.03
N ILE A 464 46.33 26.80 -68.65
CA ILE A 464 44.95 26.44 -68.31
C ILE A 464 44.87 26.20 -66.80
N THR A 465 44.02 26.95 -66.11
CA THR A 465 43.80 26.86 -64.65
C THR A 465 42.39 26.39 -64.31
N ASP A 466 42.25 25.75 -63.15
CA ASP A 466 40.95 25.44 -62.55
C ASP A 466 40.28 26.69 -61.95
N ALA A 467 39.15 26.48 -61.26
CA ALA A 467 38.39 27.53 -60.57
C ALA A 467 39.13 28.14 -59.35
N ASN A 468 40.17 27.47 -58.83
CA ASN A 468 41.00 27.94 -57.72
C ASN A 468 42.28 28.65 -58.20
N GLY A 469 42.52 28.71 -59.51
CA GLY A 469 43.72 29.29 -60.12
C GLY A 469 44.92 28.34 -60.21
N VAL A 470 44.77 27.06 -59.89
CA VAL A 470 45.84 26.06 -60.02
C VAL A 470 46.05 25.74 -61.50
N VAL A 471 47.30 25.82 -61.98
CA VAL A 471 47.65 25.43 -63.36
C VAL A 471 47.50 23.92 -63.52
N ILE A 472 46.55 23.51 -64.35
CA ILE A 472 46.23 22.10 -64.65
C ILE A 472 46.98 21.64 -65.91
N LYS A 473 47.23 22.54 -66.87
CA LYS A 473 47.90 22.23 -68.13
C LYS A 473 48.59 23.47 -68.72
N THR A 474 49.79 23.27 -69.25
CA THR A 474 50.52 24.27 -70.06
C THR A 474 50.60 23.77 -71.49
N ILE A 475 50.44 24.66 -72.47
CA ILE A 475 50.60 24.40 -73.89
C ILE A 475 51.59 25.42 -74.45
N GLU A 476 52.69 24.96 -75.05
CA GLU A 476 53.67 25.85 -75.69
C GLU A 476 53.13 26.40 -77.02
N VAL A 477 53.41 27.67 -77.28
CA VAL A 477 52.95 28.38 -78.48
C VAL A 477 54.19 28.69 -79.33
N LEU A 478 54.41 27.81 -80.32
CA LEU A 478 55.66 27.76 -81.10
C LEU A 478 55.74 28.80 -82.23
N GLU A 479 54.61 29.38 -82.63
CA GLU A 479 54.51 30.32 -83.75
C GLU A 479 54.03 31.71 -83.27
N THR A 480 54.74 32.75 -83.68
CA THR A 480 54.34 34.16 -83.49
C THR A 480 53.44 34.63 -84.62
N GLY A 481 52.55 35.59 -84.36
CA GLY A 481 51.52 36.04 -85.29
C GLY A 481 50.16 35.38 -85.00
N ARG A 482 49.28 35.34 -86.01
CA ARG A 482 47.96 34.72 -85.88
C ARG A 482 48.03 33.21 -86.01
N GLY A 483 47.69 32.51 -84.92
CA GLY A 483 47.67 31.05 -84.87
C GLY A 483 46.44 30.51 -84.13
N ARG A 484 46.38 29.18 -83.99
CA ARG A 484 45.29 28.48 -83.31
C ARG A 484 45.79 27.29 -82.51
N ILE A 485 45.19 27.07 -81.33
CA ILE A 485 45.39 25.89 -80.49
C ILE A 485 44.09 25.08 -80.55
N VAL A 486 44.20 23.78 -80.81
CA VAL A 486 43.08 22.84 -80.67
C VAL A 486 43.22 22.15 -79.31
N LEU A 487 42.14 22.16 -78.52
CA LEU A 487 42.10 21.52 -77.22
C LEU A 487 41.01 20.44 -77.21
N GLU A 488 41.46 19.18 -77.14
CA GLU A 488 40.60 18.00 -76.98
C GLU A 488 40.03 17.94 -75.55
N ALA A 489 38.70 17.79 -75.43
CA ALA A 489 37.99 17.68 -74.15
C ALA A 489 38.46 16.48 -73.32
N ASN A 490 38.84 15.39 -73.99
CA ASN A 490 39.43 14.20 -73.36
C ASN A 490 40.75 14.46 -72.61
N SER A 491 41.37 15.64 -72.79
CA SER A 491 42.61 16.02 -72.12
C SER A 491 42.42 16.77 -70.79
N LEU A 492 41.17 16.96 -70.35
CA LEU A 492 40.77 17.58 -69.08
C LEU A 492 39.50 16.89 -68.52
N ALA A 493 39.10 17.21 -67.29
CA ALA A 493 37.80 16.80 -66.75
C ALA A 493 36.68 17.78 -67.17
N PRO A 494 35.39 17.37 -67.19
CA PRO A 494 34.28 18.31 -67.34
C PRO A 494 34.29 19.37 -66.24
N GLY A 495 34.02 20.64 -66.58
CA GLY A 495 34.07 21.75 -65.63
C GLY A 495 34.39 23.10 -66.27
N ASN A 496 34.52 24.11 -65.41
CA ASN A 496 34.87 25.48 -65.78
C ASN A 496 36.37 25.71 -65.62
N TYR A 497 37.02 26.26 -66.65
CA TYR A 497 38.45 26.56 -66.65
C TYR A 497 38.70 27.98 -67.14
N ARG A 498 39.84 28.55 -66.75
CA ARG A 498 40.37 29.79 -67.32
C ARG A 498 41.61 29.47 -68.15
N TYR A 499 41.71 30.03 -69.35
CA TYR A 499 42.89 29.91 -70.19
C TYR A 499 43.54 31.29 -70.38
N THR A 500 44.86 31.34 -70.22
CA THR A 500 45.65 32.57 -70.11
C THR A 500 46.86 32.48 -71.03
N LEU A 501 47.01 33.46 -71.91
CA LEU A 501 48.15 33.57 -72.82
C LEU A 501 49.26 34.40 -72.16
N VAL A 502 50.45 33.81 -72.06
CA VAL A 502 51.62 34.38 -71.39
C VAL A 502 52.77 34.49 -72.38
N CYS A 503 53.41 35.65 -72.44
CA CYS A 503 54.60 35.93 -73.25
C CYS A 503 55.68 36.53 -72.33
N GLN A 504 56.91 35.99 -72.37
CA GLN A 504 58.04 36.46 -71.55
C GLN A 504 57.71 36.62 -70.04
N GLY A 505 56.81 35.79 -69.50
CA GLY A 505 56.34 35.86 -68.11
C GLY A 505 55.22 36.87 -67.83
N GLN A 506 54.84 37.71 -68.78
CA GLN A 506 53.71 38.64 -68.67
C GLN A 506 52.42 38.02 -69.23
N THR A 507 51.30 38.21 -68.54
CA THR A 507 49.97 37.82 -69.03
C THR A 507 49.50 38.82 -70.09
N LEU A 508 49.31 38.34 -71.32
CA LEU A 508 48.76 39.15 -72.43
C LEU A 508 47.23 39.23 -72.35
N ALA A 509 46.58 38.09 -72.11
CA ALA A 509 45.12 38.00 -72.05
C ALA A 509 44.66 36.72 -71.32
N SER A 510 43.43 36.74 -70.79
CA SER A 510 42.77 35.55 -70.22
C SER A 510 41.30 35.50 -70.61
N LYS A 511 40.78 34.29 -70.85
CA LYS A 511 39.37 34.00 -71.15
C LYS A 511 38.92 32.75 -70.37
N THR A 512 37.63 32.44 -70.36
CA THR A 512 37.07 31.25 -69.69
C THR A 512 36.44 30.29 -70.69
N MET A 513 36.54 28.99 -70.40
CA MET A 513 35.95 27.91 -71.21
C MET A 513 35.21 26.90 -70.31
N VAL A 514 34.20 26.25 -70.88
CA VAL A 514 33.38 25.23 -70.20
C VAL A 514 33.46 23.92 -70.97
N ILE A 515 33.88 22.86 -70.28
CA ILE A 515 33.93 21.49 -70.81
C ILE A 515 32.70 20.74 -70.30
N VAL A 516 31.89 20.25 -71.23
CA VAL A 516 30.72 19.39 -70.98
C VAL A 516 31.00 17.97 -71.51
N ARG A 517 30.15 17.00 -71.15
CA ARG A 517 30.20 15.62 -71.63
C ARG A 517 28.82 15.17 -72.06
#